data_AF-A0A373CZI2-F1
#
_entry.id   AF-A0A373CZI2-F1
#
_cell.length_a   1.000
_cell.length_b   1.000
_cell.length_c   1.000
_cell.angle_alpha   90.00
_cell.angle_beta   90.00
_cell.angle_gamma   90.00
#
_symmetry.space_group_name_H-M   'P 1'
#
loop_
_entity.id
_entity.type
_entity.pdbx_description
1 polymer ?
#
loop_
_entity_poly.entity_id
_entity_poly.type
_entity_poly.pdbx_seq_one_letter_code
_entity_poly.pdbx_strand_id
1 'polypeptide(L)'
;MQKSSNDLFSRIFESSREFKKVTTITTCAMFGALSVVLGYYSFKITPNLKIGFGSIPNMLVDYLFGPVVGGLFGGAMDVIKFMLKPDGGFMPGFTFNAMLAAFIYGLFFYKKNLSLPRILTAKLVVIVLCNIVLGTYWLTLLNGKGFLAILPARAIKNLIQWPVDSLIFFLVAKTLEQAGVFKLILHAGNRQRR
;
A
#
# COMPACT_ATOMS: atom_id res chain seq x y z
N MET A 1 -26.09 -12.91 -2.02
CA MET A 1 -25.12 -12.21 -1.14
C MET A 1 -24.07 -13.12 -0.48
N GLN A 2 -24.36 -14.39 -0.16
CA GLN A 2 -23.44 -15.32 0.53
C GLN A 2 -22.10 -15.62 -0.20
N LYS A 3 -22.10 -15.64 -1.55
CA LYS A 3 -20.93 -16.03 -2.37
C LYS A 3 -19.75 -15.05 -2.28
N SER A 4 -20.04 -13.75 -2.08
CA SER A 4 -18.99 -12.73 -1.98
C SER A 4 -18.27 -12.72 -0.63
N SER A 5 -18.94 -13.11 0.46
CA SER A 5 -18.34 -13.16 1.79
C SER A 5 -17.40 -14.36 1.92
N ASN A 6 -17.83 -15.54 1.45
CA ASN A 6 -16.98 -16.74 1.43
C ASN A 6 -15.71 -16.56 0.58
N ASP A 7 -15.80 -15.79 -0.52
CA ASP A 7 -14.67 -15.47 -1.38
C ASP A 7 -13.71 -14.42 -0.77
N LEU A 8 -14.18 -13.59 0.17
CA LEU A 8 -13.31 -12.68 0.93
C LEU A 8 -12.55 -13.42 2.03
N PHE A 9 -13.25 -14.26 2.80
CA PHE A 9 -12.63 -15.06 3.86
C PHE A 9 -11.61 -16.06 3.31
N SER A 10 -11.90 -16.70 2.16
CA SER A 10 -10.93 -17.57 1.50
C SER A 10 -9.65 -16.83 1.10
N ARG A 11 -9.75 -15.62 0.55
CA ARG A 11 -8.59 -14.80 0.16
C ARG A 11 -7.75 -14.34 1.34
N ILE A 12 -8.38 -13.98 2.44
CA ILE A 12 -7.69 -13.65 3.69
C ILE A 12 -6.91 -14.88 4.18
N PHE A 13 -7.56 -16.04 4.21
CA PHE A 13 -6.93 -17.30 4.64
C PHE A 13 -5.79 -17.75 3.72
N GLU A 14 -5.96 -17.61 2.40
CA GLU A 14 -4.92 -17.91 1.42
C GLU A 14 -3.72 -16.94 1.53
N SER A 15 -3.97 -15.65 1.73
CA SER A 15 -2.91 -14.65 1.99
C SER A 15 -2.10 -15.01 3.25
N SER A 16 -2.76 -15.45 4.33
CA SER A 16 -2.08 -15.96 5.52
C SER A 16 -1.22 -17.20 5.24
N ARG A 17 -1.60 -18.03 4.27
CA ARG A 17 -0.82 -19.20 3.86
C ARG A 17 0.40 -18.81 3.02
N GLU A 18 0.29 -17.76 2.21
CA GLU A 18 1.43 -17.19 1.47
C GLU A 18 2.49 -16.62 2.41
N PHE A 19 2.10 -16.05 3.56
CA PHE A 19 3.04 -15.54 4.57
C PHE A 19 3.98 -16.63 5.14
N LYS A 20 3.53 -17.88 5.21
CA LYS A 20 4.33 -19.00 5.74
C LYS A 20 5.46 -19.44 4.81
N LYS A 21 5.51 -18.95 3.56
CA LYS A 21 6.55 -19.32 2.60
C LYS A 21 7.77 -18.40 2.77
N VAL A 22 8.96 -19.01 2.89
CA VAL A 22 10.22 -18.27 3.00
C VAL A 22 10.45 -17.36 1.79
N THR A 23 10.10 -17.83 0.58
CA THR A 23 10.20 -17.06 -0.67
C THR A 23 9.34 -15.80 -0.67
N THR A 24 8.18 -15.84 -0.02
CA THR A 24 7.28 -14.69 0.12
C THR A 24 7.93 -13.63 1.00
N ILE A 25 8.47 -14.04 2.15
CA ILE A 25 9.13 -13.13 3.10
C ILE A 25 10.35 -12.48 2.46
N THR A 26 11.19 -13.25 1.76
CA THR A 26 12.37 -12.70 1.05
C THR A 26 11.96 -11.75 -0.07
N THR A 27 10.91 -12.09 -0.83
CA THR A 27 10.42 -11.20 -1.90
C THR A 27 9.84 -9.90 -1.31
N CYS A 28 9.11 -9.97 -0.20
CA CYS A 28 8.63 -8.80 0.53
C CYS A 28 9.80 -7.93 1.00
N ALA A 29 10.85 -8.53 1.58
CA ALA A 29 12.05 -7.80 2.00
C ALA A 29 12.74 -7.07 0.83
N MET A 30 12.87 -7.72 -0.34
CA MET A 30 13.42 -7.09 -1.55
C MET A 30 12.58 -5.92 -2.03
N PHE A 31 11.25 -6.07 -2.10
CA PHE A 31 10.35 -4.97 -2.43
C PHE A 31 10.37 -3.86 -1.37
N GLY A 32 10.55 -4.20 -0.10
CA GLY A 32 10.73 -3.25 1.01
C GLY A 32 12.00 -2.43 0.87
N ALA A 33 13.12 -3.07 0.54
CA ALA A 33 14.37 -2.37 0.25
C ALA A 33 14.21 -1.42 -0.96
N LEU A 34 13.58 -1.89 -2.04
CA LEU A 34 13.28 -1.06 -3.21
C LEU A 34 12.38 0.13 -2.85
N SER A 35 11.37 -0.10 -2.02
CA SER A 35 10.43 0.91 -1.50
C SER A 35 11.14 2.01 -0.72
N VAL A 36 12.15 1.66 0.07
CA VAL A 36 12.98 2.60 0.83
C VAL A 36 13.84 3.42 -0.11
N VAL A 37 14.59 2.77 -1.01
CA VAL A 37 15.47 3.46 -1.98
C VAL A 37 14.67 4.43 -2.85
N LEU A 38 13.56 3.98 -3.44
CA LEU A 38 12.66 4.84 -4.21
C LEU A 38 12.01 5.94 -3.36
N GLY A 39 11.83 5.70 -2.06
CA GLY A 39 11.38 6.70 -1.10
C GLY A 39 12.38 7.82 -0.88
N TYR A 40 13.68 7.56 -0.99
CA TYR A 40 14.72 8.59 -0.92
C TYR A 40 14.74 9.49 -2.16
N TYR A 41 14.56 8.92 -3.36
CA TYR A 41 14.52 9.66 -4.63
C TYR A 41 13.19 10.36 -4.94
N SER A 42 12.41 10.69 -3.91
CA SER A 42 11.13 11.39 -4.10
C SER A 42 11.35 12.84 -4.53
N PHE A 43 10.72 13.27 -5.63
CA PHE A 43 10.75 14.66 -6.07
C PHE A 43 9.87 15.53 -5.17
N LYS A 44 10.51 16.50 -4.49
CA LYS A 44 9.81 17.55 -3.73
C LYS A 44 9.49 18.70 -4.69
N ILE A 45 8.27 18.75 -5.20
CA ILE A 45 7.80 19.81 -6.11
C ILE A 45 7.42 21.07 -5.31
N THR A 46 6.98 20.90 -4.06
CA THR A 46 6.61 22.00 -3.15
C THR A 46 6.94 21.57 -1.71
N PRO A 47 7.18 22.46 -0.73
CA PRO A 47 7.40 22.07 0.67
C PRO A 47 6.33 21.12 1.22
N ASN A 48 5.10 21.25 0.71
CA ASN A 48 3.97 20.39 1.04
C ASN A 48 3.66 19.29 0.02
N LEU A 49 4.27 19.27 -1.18
CA LEU A 49 4.01 18.30 -2.25
C LEU A 49 5.27 17.50 -2.59
N LYS A 50 5.28 16.25 -2.11
CA LYS A 50 6.32 15.25 -2.34
C LYS A 50 5.68 14.09 -3.11
N ILE A 51 6.10 13.88 -4.35
CA ILE A 51 5.72 12.69 -5.12
C ILE A 51 6.75 11.61 -4.79
N GLY A 52 6.30 10.55 -4.12
CA GLY A 52 7.16 9.46 -3.67
C GLY A 52 6.83 8.17 -4.41
N PHE A 53 7.81 7.62 -5.12
CA PHE A 53 7.66 6.35 -5.83
C PHE A 53 7.71 5.12 -4.91
N GLY A 54 8.05 5.30 -3.63
CA GLY A 54 8.09 4.22 -2.64
C GLY A 54 6.72 3.58 -2.34
N SER A 55 5.61 4.13 -2.82
CA SER A 55 4.29 3.50 -2.73
C SER A 55 4.10 2.38 -3.76
N ILE A 56 4.85 2.40 -4.88
CA ILE A 56 4.72 1.44 -5.97
C ILE A 56 5.12 0.03 -5.52
N PRO A 57 6.32 -0.21 -4.94
CA PRO A 57 6.69 -1.56 -4.50
C PRO A 57 5.78 -2.08 -3.39
N ASN A 58 5.28 -1.19 -2.51
CA ASN A 58 4.34 -1.57 -1.48
C ASN A 58 3.02 -2.09 -2.07
N MET A 59 2.44 -1.38 -3.05
CA MET A 59 1.23 -1.83 -3.72
C MET A 59 1.44 -3.10 -4.56
N LEU A 60 2.65 -3.35 -5.05
CA LEU A 60 2.99 -4.61 -5.72
C LEU A 60 2.98 -5.80 -4.75
N VAL A 61 3.47 -5.61 -3.51
CA VAL A 61 3.38 -6.62 -2.45
C VAL A 61 1.91 -6.89 -2.10
N ASP A 62 1.10 -5.85 -1.98
CA ASP A 62 -0.34 -5.97 -1.73
C ASP A 62 -1.05 -6.76 -2.84
N TYR A 63 -0.67 -6.51 -4.10
CA TYR A 63 -1.18 -7.24 -5.27
C TYR A 63 -0.76 -8.70 -5.28
N LEU A 64 0.50 -8.99 -4.98
CA LEU A 64 1.10 -10.33 -5.11
C LEU A 64 0.72 -11.27 -3.97
N PHE A 65 0.75 -10.78 -2.73
CA PHE A 65 0.63 -11.60 -1.53
C PHE A 65 -0.68 -11.38 -0.77
N GLY A 66 -1.45 -10.37 -1.16
CA GLY A 66 -2.83 -10.17 -0.70
C GLY A 66 -2.95 -9.37 0.59
N PRO A 67 -4.16 -9.31 1.17
CA PRO A 67 -4.52 -8.34 2.20
C PRO A 67 -3.79 -8.56 3.54
N VAL A 68 -3.55 -9.81 3.96
CA VAL A 68 -2.92 -10.10 5.26
C VAL A 68 -1.43 -9.81 5.22
N VAL A 69 -0.74 -10.29 4.17
CA VAL A 69 0.69 -10.02 3.97
C VAL A 69 0.92 -8.55 3.70
N GLY A 70 0.09 -7.94 2.83
CA GLY A 70 0.13 -6.51 2.54
C GLY A 70 -0.07 -5.66 3.79
N GLY A 71 -1.08 -5.96 4.62
CA GLY A 71 -1.32 -5.26 5.89
C GLY A 71 -0.12 -5.29 6.84
N LEU A 72 0.44 -6.47 7.10
CA LEU A 72 1.62 -6.62 7.96
C LEU A 72 2.86 -5.92 7.36
N PHE A 73 3.08 -6.08 6.06
CA PHE A 73 4.17 -5.43 5.35
C PHE A 73 4.04 -3.91 5.37
N GLY A 74 2.83 -3.37 5.15
CA GLY A 74 2.55 -1.94 5.20
C GLY A 74 2.87 -1.34 6.57
N GLY A 75 2.47 -2.01 7.66
CA GLY A 75 2.82 -1.61 9.01
C GLY A 75 4.32 -1.67 9.28
N ALA A 76 4.98 -2.78 8.92
CA ALA A 76 6.43 -2.93 9.09
C ALA A 76 7.21 -1.86 8.30
N MET A 77 6.81 -1.61 7.05
CA MET A 77 7.44 -0.60 6.21
C MET A 77 7.24 0.82 6.73
N ASP A 78 6.12 1.11 7.38
CA ASP A 78 5.89 2.40 8.03
C ASP A 78 6.89 2.63 9.18
N VAL A 79 7.04 1.64 10.07
CA VAL A 79 8.02 1.68 11.17
C VAL A 79 9.45 1.78 10.65
N ILE A 80 9.82 0.96 9.66
CA ILE A 80 11.18 0.97 9.07
C ILE A 80 11.48 2.32 8.42
N LYS A 81 10.56 2.85 7.60
CA LYS A 81 10.75 4.16 6.94
C LYS A 81 10.84 5.29 7.96
N PHE A 82 10.05 5.21 9.04
CA PHE A 82 10.13 6.17 10.13
C PHE A 82 11.49 6.14 10.84
N MET A 83 12.00 4.95 11.17
CA MET A 83 13.31 4.78 11.82
C MET A 83 14.47 5.28 10.95
N LEU A 84 14.39 5.06 9.63
CA LEU A 84 15.41 5.50 8.68
C LEU A 84 15.37 7.00 8.40
N LYS A 85 14.17 7.59 8.42
CA LYS A 85 13.99 9.02 8.23
C LYS A 85 12.81 9.51 9.09
N PRO A 86 13.05 9.99 10.31
CA PRO A 86 12.00 10.50 11.17
C PRO A 86 11.50 11.85 10.62
N ASP A 87 10.60 11.81 9.64
CA ASP A 87 9.82 12.96 9.18
C ASP A 87 8.59 13.09 10.10
N GLY A 88 8.76 13.79 11.23
CA GLY A 88 7.70 14.05 12.22
C GLY A 88 7.73 13.11 13.43
N GLY A 89 6.70 13.21 14.29
CA GLY A 89 6.55 12.33 15.46
C GLY A 89 5.97 10.96 15.09
N PHE A 90 6.55 9.88 15.63
CA PHE A 90 5.98 8.55 15.49
C PHE A 90 4.65 8.50 16.22
N MET A 91 3.58 8.11 15.52
CA MET A 91 2.33 7.80 16.19
C MET A 91 1.78 6.46 15.72
N PRO A 92 1.46 5.53 16.65
CA PRO A 92 0.93 4.22 16.30
C PRO A 92 -0.31 4.27 15.40
N GLY A 93 -1.11 5.34 15.49
CA GLY A 93 -2.26 5.56 14.62
C GLY A 93 -1.92 5.69 13.13
N PHE A 94 -0.77 6.26 12.78
CA PHE A 94 -0.34 6.33 11.37
C PHE A 94 0.14 4.97 10.85
N THR A 95 0.79 4.18 11.69
CA THR A 95 1.13 2.79 11.36
C THR A 95 -0.12 1.95 11.15
N PHE A 96 -1.16 2.13 11.98
CA PHE A 96 -2.46 1.49 11.78
C PHE A 96 -3.10 1.90 10.44
N ASN A 97 -3.02 3.18 10.07
CA ASN A 97 -3.48 3.65 8.76
C ASN A 97 -2.73 3.00 7.60
N ALA A 98 -1.41 2.83 7.72
CA ALA A 98 -0.58 2.16 6.73
C ALA A 98 -0.96 0.67 6.58
N MET A 99 -1.18 -0.02 7.69
CA MET A 99 -1.66 -1.41 7.70
C MET A 99 -3.04 -1.52 7.03
N LEU A 100 -3.98 -0.65 7.40
CA LEU A 100 -5.33 -0.67 6.85
C LEU A 100 -5.34 -0.32 5.35
N ALA A 101 -4.53 0.65 4.93
CA ALA A 101 -4.38 1.00 3.52
C ALA A 101 -3.88 -0.19 2.69
N ALA A 102 -2.82 -0.86 3.15
CA ALA A 102 -2.25 -2.02 2.48
C ALA A 102 -3.21 -3.22 2.47
N PHE A 103 -3.97 -3.39 3.56
CA PHE A 103 -5.05 -4.39 3.61
C PHE A 103 -6.14 -4.12 2.57
N ILE A 104 -6.61 -2.87 2.45
CA ILE A 104 -7.61 -2.48 1.45
C ILE A 104 -7.07 -2.66 0.03
N TYR A 105 -5.82 -2.25 -0.25
CA TYR A 105 -5.19 -2.48 -1.54
C TYR A 105 -5.10 -3.97 -1.86
N GLY A 106 -4.70 -4.80 -0.90
CA GLY A 106 -4.67 -6.25 -1.06
C GLY A 106 -6.06 -6.83 -1.35
N LEU A 107 -7.12 -6.36 -0.69
CA LEU A 107 -8.49 -6.83 -0.97
C LEU A 107 -8.96 -6.51 -2.40
N PHE A 108 -8.61 -5.33 -2.91
CA PHE A 108 -9.01 -4.91 -4.25
C PHE A 108 -8.16 -5.57 -5.32
N PHE A 109 -6.85 -5.68 -5.13
CA PHE A 109 -5.93 -6.10 -6.17
C PHE A 109 -5.68 -7.62 -6.19
N TYR A 110 -5.77 -8.31 -5.06
CA TYR A 110 -5.40 -9.73 -4.96
C TYR A 110 -6.27 -10.65 -5.83
N LYS A 111 -5.60 -11.46 -6.67
CA LYS A 111 -6.21 -12.45 -7.59
C LYS A 111 -7.28 -11.88 -8.55
N LYS A 112 -7.24 -10.56 -8.83
CA LYS A 112 -8.13 -9.96 -9.82
C LYS A 112 -7.34 -9.17 -10.87
N ASN A 113 -7.88 -9.09 -12.08
CA ASN A 113 -7.28 -8.34 -13.18
C ASN A 113 -7.03 -6.87 -12.80
N LEU A 114 -5.80 -6.39 -13.01
CA LEU A 114 -5.45 -4.99 -12.83
C LEU A 114 -6.21 -4.13 -13.84
N SER A 115 -7.10 -3.28 -13.35
CA SER A 115 -7.86 -2.34 -14.16
C SER A 115 -7.77 -0.94 -13.55
N LEU A 116 -7.60 0.07 -14.40
CA LEU A 116 -7.59 1.49 -14.00
C LEU A 116 -8.76 1.86 -13.07
N PRO A 117 -10.03 1.54 -13.37
CA PRO A 117 -11.14 1.87 -12.47
C PRO A 117 -11.03 1.20 -11.10
N ARG A 118 -10.43 0.00 -11.02
CA ARG A 118 -10.22 -0.68 -9.75
C ARG A 118 -9.11 -0.05 -8.91
N ILE A 119 -8.02 0.38 -9.55
CA ILE A 119 -6.92 1.09 -8.88
C ILE A 119 -7.41 2.44 -8.36
N LEU A 120 -8.17 3.16 -9.19
CA LEU A 120 -8.78 4.42 -8.82
C LEU A 120 -9.71 4.25 -7.61
N THR A 121 -10.67 3.32 -7.68
CA THR A 121 -11.61 3.06 -6.57
C THR A 121 -10.90 2.62 -5.29
N ALA A 122 -9.93 1.72 -5.36
CA ALA A 122 -9.17 1.29 -4.18
C ALA A 122 -8.42 2.46 -3.52
N LYS A 123 -7.74 3.29 -4.32
CA LYS A 123 -7.04 4.48 -3.81
C LYS A 123 -8.01 5.53 -3.27
N LEU A 124 -9.17 5.72 -3.89
CA LEU A 124 -10.20 6.63 -3.37
C LEU A 124 -10.71 6.16 -2.01
N VAL A 125 -11.00 4.86 -1.86
CA VAL A 125 -11.42 4.28 -0.57
C VAL A 125 -10.36 4.49 0.50
N VAL A 126 -9.08 4.27 0.17
CA VAL A 126 -7.97 4.51 1.12
C VAL A 126 -7.81 6.00 1.45
N ILE A 127 -7.97 6.90 0.49
CA ILE A 127 -7.93 8.35 0.75
C ILE A 127 -9.06 8.73 1.71
N VAL A 128 -10.28 8.26 1.46
CA VAL A 128 -11.43 8.59 2.32
C VAL A 128 -11.26 7.98 3.72
N LEU A 129 -11.01 6.68 3.82
CA LEU A 129 -10.96 6.00 5.12
C LEU A 129 -9.67 6.29 5.90
N CYS A 130 -8.51 6.06 5.29
CA CYS A 130 -7.24 6.15 6.01
C CYS A 130 -6.76 7.60 6.12
N ASN A 131 -6.93 8.42 5.08
CA ASN A 131 -6.37 9.77 5.06
C ASN A 131 -7.34 10.81 5.65
N ILE A 132 -8.61 10.78 5.22
CA ILE A 132 -9.61 11.76 5.67
C ILE A 132 -10.21 11.35 7.01
N VAL A 133 -10.75 10.13 7.18
CA VAL A 133 -11.39 9.77 8.46
C VAL A 133 -10.36 9.55 9.57
N LEU A 134 -9.50 8.54 9.40
CA LEU A 134 -8.55 8.15 10.44
C LEU A 134 -7.41 9.16 10.57
N GLY A 135 -6.86 9.64 9.45
CA GLY A 135 -5.82 10.67 9.46
C GLY A 135 -6.26 11.93 10.21
N THR A 136 -7.53 12.34 10.05
CA THR A 136 -8.09 13.46 10.81
C THR A 136 -8.20 13.16 12.30
N TYR A 137 -8.73 12.00 12.65
CA TYR A 137 -8.87 11.59 14.05
C TYR A 137 -7.52 11.64 14.79
N TRP A 138 -6.50 11.00 14.23
CA TRP A 138 -5.14 10.98 14.78
C TRP A 138 -4.54 12.38 14.92
N LEU A 139 -4.74 13.24 13.93
CA LEU A 139 -4.16 14.58 13.94
C LEU A 139 -4.89 15.54 14.89
N THR A 140 -6.19 15.37 15.11
CA THR A 140 -6.90 16.11 16.15
C THR A 140 -6.41 15.77 17.55
N LEU A 141 -5.98 14.52 17.78
CA LEU A 141 -5.34 14.08 19.03
C LEU A 141 -3.93 14.69 19.23
N LEU A 142 -3.16 14.89 18.16
CA LEU A 142 -1.80 15.46 18.25
C LEU A 142 -1.75 16.99 18.28
N ASN A 143 -2.52 17.66 17.42
CA ASN A 143 -2.37 19.08 17.12
C ASN A 143 -3.57 19.96 17.56
N GLY A 144 -4.60 19.35 18.17
CA GLY A 144 -5.81 20.07 18.59
C GLY A 144 -6.61 20.69 17.44
N LYS A 145 -7.23 21.86 17.67
CA LYS A 145 -8.19 22.52 16.74
C LYS A 145 -7.57 23.15 15.48
N GLY A 146 -6.24 23.30 15.41
CA GLY A 146 -5.55 23.89 14.25
C GLY A 146 -5.59 23.04 12.98
N PHE A 147 -5.98 21.77 13.10
CA PHE A 147 -5.92 20.81 11.99
C PHE A 147 -7.06 20.95 10.97
N LEU A 148 -8.24 21.42 11.36
CA LEU A 148 -9.37 21.65 10.43
C LEU A 148 -9.02 22.64 9.30
N ALA A 149 -8.04 23.52 9.52
CA ALA A 149 -7.54 24.45 8.50
C ALA A 149 -6.54 23.80 7.51
N ILE A 150 -5.83 22.74 7.93
CA ILE A 150 -4.80 22.06 7.13
C ILE A 150 -5.39 20.88 6.34
N LEU A 151 -6.47 20.31 6.85
CA LEU A 151 -7.23 19.19 6.25
C LEU A 151 -7.64 19.44 4.79
N PRO A 152 -8.24 20.60 4.43
CA PRO A 152 -8.65 20.87 3.06
C PRO A 152 -7.45 20.91 2.12
N ALA A 153 -6.35 21.52 2.55
CA ALA A 153 -5.11 21.55 1.79
C ALA A 153 -4.54 20.13 1.58
N ARG A 154 -4.61 19.26 2.59
CA ARG A 154 -4.22 17.83 2.46
C ARG A 154 -5.16 17.06 1.56
N ALA A 155 -6.47 17.27 1.67
CA ALA A 155 -7.46 16.58 0.84
C ALA A 155 -7.27 16.94 -0.64
N ILE A 156 -7.18 18.24 -0.96
CA ILE A 156 -6.94 18.74 -2.32
C ILE A 156 -5.62 18.19 -2.86
N LYS A 157 -4.54 18.24 -2.06
CA LYS A 157 -3.25 17.68 -2.45
C LYS A 157 -3.34 16.20 -2.80
N ASN A 158 -3.95 15.39 -1.93
CA ASN A 158 -4.09 13.95 -2.18
C ASN A 158 -5.01 13.66 -3.36
N LEU A 159 -6.04 14.49 -3.59
CA LEU A 159 -6.96 14.35 -4.72
C LEU A 159 -6.27 14.62 -6.06
N ILE A 160 -5.35 15.60 -6.10
CA ILE A 160 -4.55 15.91 -7.30
C ILE A 160 -3.48 14.82 -7.53
N GLN A 161 -2.85 14.32 -6.47
CA GLN A 161 -1.82 13.30 -6.58
C GLN A 161 -2.39 11.90 -6.92
N TRP A 162 -3.62 11.63 -6.49
CA TRP A 162 -4.32 10.37 -6.70
C TRP A 162 -4.35 9.87 -8.15
N PRO A 163 -4.81 10.65 -9.16
CA PRO A 163 -4.86 10.19 -10.54
C PRO A 163 -3.46 9.91 -11.10
N VAL A 164 -2.48 10.75 -10.77
CA VAL A 164 -1.08 10.59 -11.20
C VAL A 164 -0.50 9.29 -10.65
N ASP A 165 -0.58 9.09 -9.34
CA ASP A 165 -0.06 7.88 -8.71
C ASP A 165 -0.82 6.63 -9.17
N SER A 166 -2.11 6.74 -9.50
CA SER A 166 -2.90 5.62 -10.03
C SER A 166 -2.45 5.21 -11.42
N LEU A 167 -2.19 6.19 -12.30
CA LEU A 167 -1.71 5.97 -13.66
C LEU A 167 -0.32 5.33 -13.65
N ILE A 168 0.60 5.88 -12.85
CA ILE A 168 1.97 5.35 -12.73
C ILE A 168 1.94 3.91 -12.22
N PHE A 169 1.17 3.64 -11.16
CA PHE A 169 1.03 2.28 -10.65
C PHE A 169 0.45 1.33 -11.69
N PHE A 170 -0.57 1.75 -12.44
CA PHE A 170 -1.15 0.93 -13.50
C PHE A 170 -0.14 0.60 -14.60
N LEU A 171 0.64 1.58 -15.06
CA LEU A 171 1.67 1.37 -16.07
C LEU A 171 2.72 0.37 -15.58
N VAL A 172 3.26 0.58 -14.37
CA VAL A 172 4.29 -0.32 -13.80
C VAL A 172 3.73 -1.73 -13.56
N ALA A 173 2.53 -1.84 -12.99
CA ALA A 173 1.94 -3.14 -12.70
C ALA A 173 1.62 -3.89 -14.00
N LYS A 174 1.13 -3.21 -15.03
CA LYS A 174 0.84 -3.82 -16.34
C LYS A 174 2.11 -4.23 -17.09
N THR A 175 3.18 -3.43 -17.06
CA THR A 175 4.45 -3.82 -17.69
C THR A 175 5.08 -5.01 -16.99
N LEU A 176 5.03 -5.08 -15.66
CA LEU A 176 5.51 -6.24 -14.89
C LEU A 176 4.66 -7.50 -15.13
N GLU A 177 3.34 -7.33 -15.32
CA GLU A 177 2.44 -8.43 -15.69
C GLU A 177 2.80 -8.98 -17.08
N GLN A 178 2.98 -8.09 -18.06
CA GLN A 178 3.36 -8.44 -19.43
C GLN A 178 4.76 -9.06 -19.51
N ALA A 179 5.70 -8.61 -18.68
CA ALA A 179 7.04 -9.19 -18.54
C ALA A 179 7.03 -10.57 -17.86
N GLY A 180 5.88 -11.05 -17.37
CA GLY A 180 5.75 -12.36 -16.74
C GLY A 180 6.42 -12.47 -15.36
N VAL A 181 6.86 -11.34 -14.78
CA VAL A 181 7.56 -11.28 -13.49
C VAL A 181 6.68 -11.85 -12.38
N PHE A 182 5.37 -11.57 -12.40
CA PHE A 182 4.43 -12.11 -11.43
C PHE A 182 4.31 -13.63 -11.52
N LYS A 183 4.33 -14.20 -12.73
CA LYS A 183 4.33 -15.65 -12.91
C LYS A 183 5.62 -16.24 -12.37
N LEU A 184 6.78 -15.65 -12.66
CA LEU A 184 8.08 -16.11 -12.16
C LEU A 184 8.15 -16.12 -10.63
N ILE A 185 7.73 -15.04 -9.97
CA ILE A 185 7.73 -14.93 -8.50
C ILE A 185 6.80 -15.98 -7.87
N LEU A 186 5.58 -16.12 -8.40
CA LEU A 186 4.62 -17.10 -7.90
C LEU A 186 5.06 -18.55 -8.17
N HIS A 187 5.75 -18.81 -9.29
CA HIS A 187 6.27 -20.14 -9.62
C HIS A 187 7.50 -20.52 -8.78
N ALA A 188 8.38 -19.55 -8.48
CA ALA A 188 9.53 -19.76 -7.61
C ALA A 188 9.11 -20.20 -6.20
N GLY A 189 8.02 -19.64 -5.67
CA GLY A 189 7.46 -20.05 -4.38
C GLY A 189 6.82 -21.44 -4.36
N ASN A 190 6.45 -21.99 -5.51
CA ASN A 190 5.86 -23.34 -5.62
C ASN A 190 6.89 -24.43 -5.95
N ARG A 191 8.09 -24.09 -6.45
CA ARG A 191 9.15 -25.07 -6.74
C ARG A 191 9.74 -25.74 -5.50
N GLN A 192 9.65 -25.15 -4.32
CA GLN A 192 10.10 -25.77 -3.06
C GLN A 192 9.22 -26.94 -2.58
N ARG A 193 8.29 -27.44 -3.40
CA ARG A 193 7.44 -28.61 -3.12
C ARG A 193 7.76 -29.86 -3.98
N ARG A 194 8.90 -29.89 -4.66
CA ARG A 194 9.42 -31.12 -5.29
C ARG A 194 10.70 -31.55 -4.62
#